data_AF-A0A8T4BZF7-F1
#
_entry.id   AF-A0A8T4BZF7-F1
#
_cell.length_a   1.000
_cell.length_b   1.000
_cell.length_c   1.000
_cell.angle_alpha   90.00
_cell.angle_beta   90.00
_cell.angle_gamma   90.00
#
_symmetry.space_group_name_H-M   'P 1'
#
loop_
_entity.id
_entity.type
_entity.pdbx_description
1 polymer ?
#
loop_
_entity_poly.entity_id
_entity_poly.type
_entity_poly.pdbx_seq_one_letter_code
_entity_poly.pdbx_strand_id
1 'polypeptide(L)' 'MMPVQIRVTERLIELIDRMVEEGVYSNRSEAIRDAIRRHVTVNKS' A
#
# COMPACT_ATOMS: atom_id res chain seq x y z
N MET A 1 -9.51 -6.72 -11.11
CA MET A 1 -8.53 -7.13 -10.08
C MET A 1 -9.26 -7.94 -9.02
N MET A 2 -8.67 -9.01 -8.51
CA MET A 2 -9.28 -9.80 -7.42
C MET A 2 -9.02 -9.12 -6.07
N PRO A 3 -10.04 -8.99 -5.19
CA PRO A 3 -9.84 -8.45 -3.85
C PRO A 3 -9.04 -9.44 -2.99
N VAL A 4 -8.09 -8.92 -2.23
CA VAL A 4 -7.31 -9.68 -1.24
C VAL A 4 -7.52 -9.02 0.11
N GLN A 5 -7.95 -9.81 1.10
CA GLN A 5 -8.11 -9.34 2.47
C GLN A 5 -6.89 -9.75 3.30
N ILE A 6 -6.26 -8.78 3.97
CA ILE A 6 -5.11 -8.99 4.84
C ILE A 6 -5.37 -8.38 6.21
N ARG A 7 -4.73 -8.94 7.24
CA ARG A 7 -4.67 -8.32 8.57
C ARG A 7 -3.35 -7.57 8.70
N VAL A 8 -3.43 -6.33 9.13
CA VAL A 8 -2.28 -5.46 9.39
C VAL A 8 -2.50 -4.73 10.71
N THR A 9 -1.44 -4.16 11.26
CA THR A 9 -1.54 -3.35 12.48
C THR A 9 -2.25 -2.03 12.20
N GLU A 10 -2.97 -1.50 13.19
CA GLU A 10 -3.66 -0.21 13.08
C GLU A 10 -2.69 0.92 12.71
N ARG A 11 -1.51 0.95 13.35
CA ARG A 11 -0.45 1.91 13.03
C ARG A 11 -0.07 1.91 11.54
N LEU A 12 -0.04 0.76 10.88
CA LEU A 12 0.28 0.71 9.45
C LEU A 12 -0.85 1.32 8.60
N ILE A 13 -2.11 1.09 8.99
CA ILE A 13 -3.27 1.70 8.33
C ILE A 13 -3.22 3.22 8.47
N GLU A 14 -2.95 3.73 9.67
CA GLU A 14 -2.84 5.19 9.93
C GLU A 14 -1.77 5.86 9.06
N LEU A 15 -0.61 5.20 8.90
CA LEU A 15 0.44 5.72 8.02
C LEU A 15 0.02 5.73 6.56
N ILE A 16 -0.69 4.70 6.10
CA ILE A 16 -1.22 4.64 4.73
C ILE A 16 -2.30 5.72 4.52
N ASP A 17 -3.18 5.91 5.50
CA ASP A 17 -4.21 6.94 5.47
C ASP A 17 -3.62 8.32 5.34
N ARG A 18 -2.62 8.63 6.16
CA ARG A 18 -1.92 9.91 6.08
C ARG A 18 -1.35 10.19 4.69
N MET A 19 -0.76 9.18 4.03
CA MET A 19 -0.26 9.35 2.66
C MET A 19 -1.38 9.61 1.65
N VAL A 20 -2.58 9.07 1.88
CA VAL A 20 -3.75 9.33 1.04
C VAL A 20 -4.29 10.75 1.30
N GLU A 21 -4.40 11.15 2.56
CA GLU A 21 -4.84 12.49 2.97
C GLU A 21 -3.91 13.60 2.47
N GLU A 22 -2.60 13.35 2.49
CA GLU A 22 -1.57 14.25 1.94
C GLU A 22 -1.55 14.26 0.39
N GLY A 23 -2.37 13.44 -0.27
CA GLY A 23 -2.50 13.37 -1.72
C GLY A 23 -1.38 12.62 -2.44
N VAL A 24 -0.53 11.88 -1.71
CA VAL A 24 0.55 11.06 -2.29
C VAL A 24 -0.04 9.88 -3.08
N TYR A 25 -1.16 9.32 -2.61
CA TYR A 25 -1.90 8.28 -3.31
C TYR A 25 -3.40 8.59 -3.31
N SER A 26 -4.11 8.16 -4.34
CA SER A 26 -5.56 8.41 -4.48
C SER A 26 -6.39 7.55 -3.51
N ASN A 27 -5.85 6.41 -3.06
CA ASN A 27 -6.48 5.52 -2.09
C ASN A 27 -5.48 4.50 -1.52
N ARG A 28 -5.86 3.82 -0.43
CA ARG A 28 -5.05 2.79 0.23
C ARG A 28 -4.62 1.66 -0.72
N SER A 29 -5.51 1.24 -1.63
CA SER A 29 -5.23 0.10 -2.53
C SER A 29 -4.14 0.45 -3.55
N GLU A 30 -4.09 1.69 -4.00
CA GLU A 30 -3.01 2.20 -4.85
C GLU A 30 -1.68 2.20 -4.12
N ALA A 31 -1.64 2.76 -2.91
CA ALA A 31 -0.45 2.79 -2.07
C ALA A 31 0.13 1.38 -1.81
N ILE A 32 -0.74 0.43 -1.44
CA ILE A 32 -0.36 -0.96 -1.17
C ILE A 32 0.15 -1.65 -2.44
N ARG A 33 -0.54 -1.47 -3.58
CA ARG A 33 -0.10 -2.06 -4.86
C ARG A 33 1.27 -1.55 -5.28
N ASP A 34 1.52 -0.25 -5.11
CA ASP A 34 2.80 0.33 -5.50
C ASP A 34 3.94 -0.17 -4.59
N ALA A 35 3.70 -0.26 -3.29
CA ALA A 35 4.66 -0.86 -2.35
C ALA A 35 5.01 -2.31 -2.72
N ILE A 36 3.99 -3.14 -3.02
CA ILE A 36 4.20 -4.54 -3.47
C ILE A 36 4.96 -4.57 -4.80
N ARG A 37 4.61 -3.71 -5.75
CA ARG A 37 5.29 -3.62 -7.05
C ARG A 37 6.77 -3.33 -6.86
N ARG A 38 7.10 -2.30 -6.06
CA ARG A 38 8.50 -1.94 -5.75
C ARG A 38 9.24 -3.11 -5.08
N HIS A 39 8.60 -3.78 -4.14
CA HIS A 39 9.20 -4.91 -3.43
C HIS A 39 9.49 -6.10 -4.36
N VAL A 40 8.52 -6.50 -5.20
CA VAL A 40 8.68 -7.63 -6.13
C VAL A 40 9.64 -7.31 -7.26
N THR A 41 9.67 -6.07 -7.77
CA THR A 41 10.59 -5.68 -8.85
C THR A 41 12.04 -5.61 -8.38
N VAL A 42 12.31 -5.15 -7.15
CA VAL A 42 13.67 -5.06 -6.61
C VAL A 42 14.26 -6.44 -6.32
N ASN A 43 13.45 -7.43 -5.97
CA ASN A 43 13.90 -8.75 -5.53
C ASN A 43 14.05 -9.79 -6.67
N LYS A 44 14.11 -9.34 -7.93
CA LYS A 44 14.33 -10.19 -9.11
C LYS A 44 15.79 -10.27 -9.58
N SER A 45 16.75 -9.98 -8.70
CA SER A 45 18.19 -10.08 -8.99
C SER A 45 18.80 -11.37 -8.46
#